data_AF-A0A2E2W7G8-F1
#
_entry.id   AF-A0A2E2W7G8-F1
#
_cell.length_a   1.000
_cell.length_b   1.000
_cell.length_c   1.000
_cell.angle_alpha   90.00
_cell.angle_beta   90.00
_cell.angle_gamma   90.00
#
_symmetry.space_group_name_H-M   'P 1'
#
loop_
_entity.id
_entity.type
_entity.pdbx_description
1 polymer ?
#
loop_
_entity_poly.entity_id
_entity_poly.type
_entity_poly.pdbx_seq_one_letter_code
_entity_poly.pdbx_strand_id
1 'polypeptide(L)'
;MRNLILLLFFTFTLSLHAQRTDFVEIDFKKADAIAMRYQGEELKSLPVLALRLTAQLHTDVERFRAIYYWITHNVRGDYHMTSQNEYKRKKFKDHPKKLQQWNHEFTKEVFTKLREEKTTLCTGYAYLVKELANLVGLECEIVHGYGTMNVMKLNNLDIPNHSWNVVKLNGTWYLCDATWSSGTIDMSNYRFTFSFDDTFFLTEPSEFAKNHKPLDEKWSLLIPSVVTNK
;
A
#
# COMPACT_ATOMS: atom_id res chain seq x y z
N MET A 1 31.44 -5.46 -57.89
CA MET A 1 30.79 -4.58 -56.90
C MET A 1 29.74 -5.41 -56.19
N ARG A 2 29.94 -5.74 -54.91
CA ARG A 2 29.06 -6.67 -54.18
C ARG A 2 28.14 -5.84 -53.29
N ASN A 3 26.88 -5.69 -53.69
CA ASN A 3 25.89 -4.93 -52.94
C ASN A 3 25.52 -5.69 -51.66
N LEU A 4 25.81 -5.07 -50.51
CA LEU A 4 25.44 -5.58 -49.20
C LEU A 4 24.07 -5.00 -48.84
N ILE A 5 23.04 -5.84 -48.86
CA ILE A 5 21.69 -5.48 -48.40
C ILE A 5 21.68 -5.64 -46.87
N LEU A 6 21.64 -4.51 -46.16
CA LEU A 6 21.43 -4.46 -44.71
C LEU A 6 19.93 -4.56 -44.42
N LEU A 7 19.49 -5.72 -43.93
CA LEU A 7 18.16 -5.88 -43.34
C LEU A 7 18.15 -5.20 -41.96
N LEU A 8 17.40 -4.10 -41.85
CA LEU A 8 17.08 -3.46 -40.58
C LEU A 8 15.97 -4.26 -39.88
N PHE A 9 16.33 -5.01 -38.84
CA PHE A 9 15.37 -5.58 -37.90
C PHE A 9 14.84 -4.47 -37.00
N PHE A 10 13.60 -4.04 -37.23
CA PHE A 10 12.87 -3.19 -36.30
C PHE A 10 12.37 -4.07 -35.14
N THR A 11 13.15 -4.17 -34.06
CA THR A 11 12.67 -4.75 -32.81
C THR A 11 11.71 -3.75 -32.16
N PHE A 12 10.41 -4.01 -32.24
CA PHE A 12 9.39 -3.28 -31.49
C PHE A 12 9.50 -3.69 -30.02
N THR A 13 10.33 -3.01 -29.24
CA THR A 13 10.30 -3.15 -27.78
C THR A 13 9.07 -2.39 -27.30
N LEU A 14 7.99 -3.09 -27.00
CA LEU A 14 6.90 -2.54 -26.19
C LEU A 14 7.47 -2.26 -24.81
N SER A 15 7.91 -1.03 -24.60
CA SER A 15 8.28 -0.51 -23.29
C SER A 15 7.02 -0.39 -22.45
N LEU A 16 6.65 -1.45 -21.72
CA LEU A 16 5.67 -1.36 -20.64
C LEU A 16 6.34 -0.68 -19.44
N HIS A 17 6.30 0.65 -19.43
CA HIS A 17 6.58 1.50 -18.27
C HIS A 17 5.52 2.61 -18.37
N ALA A 18 4.57 2.80 -17.47
CA ALA A 18 4.70 2.87 -16.02
C ALA A 18 3.31 2.67 -15.34
N GLN A 19 3.25 2.00 -14.19
CA GLN A 19 2.07 1.82 -13.33
C GLN A 19 1.13 3.04 -13.22
N ARG A 20 1.62 4.21 -12.79
CA ARG A 20 0.75 5.39 -12.71
C ARG A 20 0.42 5.94 -14.09
N THR A 21 1.33 5.75 -15.05
CA THR A 21 1.14 6.28 -16.41
C THR A 21 0.02 5.57 -17.18
N ASP A 22 -0.36 4.36 -16.76
CA ASP A 22 -1.52 3.64 -17.30
C ASP A 22 -2.84 4.42 -17.15
N PHE A 23 -2.87 5.42 -16.26
CA PHE A 23 -4.05 6.21 -15.93
C PHE A 23 -3.85 7.72 -16.13
N VAL A 24 -2.92 8.17 -16.98
CA VAL A 24 -2.64 9.61 -17.22
C VAL A 24 -3.88 10.38 -17.65
N GLU A 25 -4.81 9.73 -18.35
CA GLU A 25 -6.04 10.36 -18.85
C GLU A 25 -7.15 10.45 -17.79
N ILE A 26 -6.98 9.81 -16.63
CA ILE A 26 -7.99 9.81 -15.56
C ILE A 26 -7.77 11.00 -14.62
N ASP A 27 -8.77 11.90 -14.53
CA ASP A 27 -8.78 12.96 -13.51
C ASP A 27 -9.37 12.44 -12.19
N PHE A 28 -8.50 12.27 -11.19
CA PHE A 28 -8.88 11.77 -9.86
C PHE A 28 -9.68 12.75 -9.00
N LYS A 29 -9.90 14.00 -9.41
CA LYS A 29 -10.63 15.00 -8.60
C LYS A 29 -12.01 14.55 -8.17
N LYS A 30 -12.74 13.79 -9.00
CA LYS A 30 -14.07 13.28 -8.63
C LYS A 30 -13.96 12.26 -7.50
N ALA A 31 -13.00 11.33 -7.58
CA ALA A 31 -12.74 10.34 -6.54
C ALA A 31 -12.30 11.02 -5.23
N ASP A 32 -11.38 11.98 -5.31
CA ASP A 32 -10.87 12.73 -4.16
C ASP A 32 -11.99 13.55 -3.51
N ALA A 33 -12.85 14.21 -4.30
CA ALA A 33 -13.99 14.97 -3.78
C ALA A 33 -15.03 14.07 -3.09
N ILE A 34 -15.26 12.84 -3.59
CA ILE A 34 -16.13 11.87 -2.92
C ILE A 34 -15.50 11.43 -1.59
N ALA A 35 -14.21 11.11 -1.56
CA ALA A 35 -13.50 10.75 -0.34
C ALA A 35 -13.59 11.86 0.71
N MET A 36 -13.36 13.12 0.32
CA MET A 36 -13.48 14.28 1.19
C MET A 36 -14.91 14.50 1.70
N ARG A 37 -15.94 14.24 0.88
CA ARG A 37 -17.34 14.34 1.30
C ARG A 37 -17.69 13.42 2.47
N TYR A 38 -17.06 12.24 2.52
CA TYR A 38 -17.26 11.27 3.60
C TYR A 38 -16.14 11.33 4.65
N GLN A 39 -15.35 12.41 4.69
CA GLN A 39 -14.34 12.58 5.72
C GLN A 39 -14.99 12.53 7.12
N GLY A 40 -14.35 11.81 8.04
CA GLY A 40 -14.81 11.61 9.39
C GLY A 40 -15.76 10.43 9.56
N GLU A 41 -16.17 9.74 8.49
CA GLU A 41 -17.04 8.56 8.59
C GLU A 41 -16.44 7.49 9.53
N GLU A 42 -17.32 6.75 10.19
CA GLU A 42 -16.95 5.75 11.19
C GLU A 42 -16.64 4.40 10.55
N LEU A 43 -15.71 3.64 11.13
CA LEU A 43 -15.34 2.30 10.65
C LEU A 43 -16.25 1.19 11.18
N LYS A 44 -17.46 1.53 11.64
CA LYS A 44 -18.43 0.58 12.20
C LYS A 44 -19.03 -0.35 11.13
N SER A 45 -19.13 0.12 9.89
CA SER A 45 -19.62 -0.67 8.75
C SER A 45 -18.79 -0.38 7.50
N LEU A 46 -17.76 -1.21 7.29
CA LEU A 46 -16.92 -1.12 6.09
C LEU A 46 -17.71 -1.27 4.78
N PRO A 47 -18.73 -2.16 4.65
CA PRO A 47 -19.51 -2.26 3.41
C PRO A 47 -20.24 -0.97 3.03
N VAL A 48 -20.81 -0.26 4.02
CA VAL A 48 -21.50 1.01 3.78
C VAL A 48 -20.52 2.09 3.35
N LEU A 49 -19.36 2.19 4.01
CA LEU A 49 -18.30 3.12 3.64
C LEU A 49 -17.79 2.83 2.21
N ALA A 50 -17.48 1.57 1.91
CA ALA A 50 -17.04 1.10 0.60
C ALA A 50 -18.04 1.49 -0.52
N LEU A 51 -19.33 1.27 -0.29
CA LEU A 51 -20.37 1.66 -1.23
C LEU A 51 -20.44 3.18 -1.41
N ARG A 52 -20.43 3.95 -0.31
CA ARG A 52 -20.47 5.42 -0.34
C ARG A 52 -19.31 6.04 -1.12
N LEU A 53 -18.11 5.49 -0.94
CA LEU A 53 -16.90 5.97 -1.61
C LEU A 53 -16.88 5.66 -3.11
N THR A 54 -17.57 4.59 -3.55
CA THR A 54 -17.34 4.05 -4.91
C THR A 54 -18.55 4.05 -5.83
N ALA A 55 -19.79 4.18 -5.32
CA ALA A 55 -21.02 4.02 -6.11
C ALA A 55 -21.17 5.01 -7.28
N GLN A 56 -20.52 6.18 -7.22
CA GLN A 56 -20.60 7.22 -8.25
C GLN A 56 -19.39 7.24 -9.20
N LEU A 57 -18.51 6.25 -9.10
CA LEU A 57 -17.26 6.14 -9.87
C LEU A 57 -17.38 4.95 -10.82
N HIS A 58 -16.82 5.09 -12.02
CA HIS A 58 -17.09 4.16 -13.12
C HIS A 58 -15.88 3.29 -13.48
N THR A 59 -14.68 3.74 -13.14
CA THR A 59 -13.46 2.95 -13.34
C THR A 59 -12.96 2.35 -12.03
N ASP A 60 -12.33 1.18 -12.11
CA ASP A 60 -11.74 0.51 -10.94
C ASP A 60 -10.67 1.39 -10.27
N VAL A 61 -9.88 2.12 -11.06
CA VAL A 61 -8.85 3.01 -10.54
C VAL A 61 -9.43 4.20 -9.78
N GLU A 62 -10.53 4.81 -10.25
CA GLU A 62 -11.21 5.87 -9.50
C GLU A 62 -11.81 5.32 -8.20
N ARG A 63 -12.45 4.15 -8.25
CA ARG A 63 -13.03 3.49 -7.06
C ARG A 63 -11.94 3.20 -6.02
N PHE A 64 -10.81 2.66 -6.47
CA PHE A 64 -9.65 2.44 -5.60
C PHE A 64 -9.08 3.75 -5.06
N ARG A 65 -8.97 4.78 -5.91
CA ARG A 65 -8.51 6.12 -5.51
C ARG A 65 -9.35 6.69 -4.37
N ALA A 66 -10.67 6.64 -4.47
CA ALA A 66 -11.55 7.18 -3.42
C ALA A 66 -11.37 6.44 -2.08
N ILE A 67 -11.21 5.12 -2.12
CA ILE A 67 -10.89 4.30 -0.93
C ILE A 67 -9.55 4.72 -0.32
N TYR A 68 -8.50 4.72 -1.14
CA TYR A 68 -7.14 5.03 -0.72
C TYR A 68 -7.07 6.44 -0.12
N TYR A 69 -7.62 7.42 -0.83
CA TYR A 69 -7.62 8.83 -0.42
C TYR A 69 -8.42 9.03 0.87
N TRP A 70 -9.56 8.36 1.02
CA TRP A 70 -10.31 8.43 2.27
C TRP A 70 -9.47 7.90 3.45
N ILE A 71 -8.82 6.75 3.30
CA ILE A 71 -7.98 6.18 4.35
C ILE A 71 -6.87 7.17 4.75
N THR A 72 -6.16 7.72 3.77
CA THR A 72 -4.99 8.58 4.01
C THR A 72 -5.33 9.92 4.66
N HIS A 73 -6.58 10.34 4.62
CA HIS A 73 -7.07 11.59 5.22
C HIS A 73 -7.88 11.39 6.51
N ASN A 74 -8.14 10.15 6.90
CA ASN A 74 -9.01 9.83 8.03
C ASN A 74 -8.36 8.96 9.09
N VAL A 75 -7.35 8.18 8.72
CA VAL A 75 -6.65 7.26 9.61
C VAL A 75 -5.30 7.86 10.00
N ARG A 76 -4.94 7.82 11.28
CA ARG A 76 -3.67 8.34 11.81
C ARG A 76 -2.68 7.22 12.09
N GLY A 77 -1.41 7.49 11.81
CA GLY A 77 -0.31 6.62 12.22
C GLY A 77 -0.05 6.72 13.72
N ASP A 78 0.07 5.58 14.41
CA ASP A 78 0.46 5.50 15.82
C ASP A 78 1.91 5.04 15.95
N TYR A 79 2.80 6.01 16.13
CA TYR A 79 4.23 5.71 16.25
C TYR A 79 4.61 5.14 17.61
N HIS A 80 3.85 5.45 18.67
CA HIS A 80 4.05 4.83 19.98
C HIS A 80 3.80 3.33 19.91
N MET A 81 2.67 2.95 19.31
CA MET A 81 2.28 1.55 19.12
C MET A 81 3.25 0.84 18.16
N THR A 82 3.71 1.52 17.10
CA THR A 82 4.75 1.00 16.20
C THR A 82 6.04 0.69 16.95
N SER A 83 6.57 1.66 17.71
CA SER A 83 7.80 1.54 18.49
C SER A 83 7.71 0.42 19.54
N GLN A 84 6.57 0.32 20.23
CA GLN A 84 6.31 -0.73 21.20
C GLN A 84 6.33 -2.12 20.55
N ASN A 85 5.69 -2.26 19.39
CA ASN A 85 5.68 -3.53 18.65
C ASN A 85 7.08 -3.95 18.21
N GLU A 86 7.84 -3.02 17.61
CA GLU A 86 9.21 -3.28 17.19
C GLU A 86 10.07 -3.76 18.36
N TYR A 87 10.01 -3.05 19.49
CA TYR A 87 10.72 -3.43 20.71
C TYR A 87 10.34 -4.84 21.19
N LYS A 88 9.04 -5.14 21.28
CA LYS A 88 8.55 -6.43 21.78
C LYS A 88 8.88 -7.58 20.83
N ARG A 89 8.75 -7.39 19.52
CA ARG A 89 9.11 -8.38 18.51
C ARG A 89 10.60 -8.69 18.54
N LYS A 90 11.46 -7.68 18.72
CA LYS A 90 12.90 -7.88 18.93
C LYS A 90 13.18 -8.62 20.24
N LYS A 91 12.54 -8.23 21.33
CA LYS A 91 12.70 -8.86 22.66
C LYS A 91 12.29 -10.34 22.68
N PHE A 92 11.26 -10.70 21.91
CA PHE A 92 10.73 -12.06 21.86
C PHE A 92 11.17 -12.87 20.63
N LYS A 93 12.14 -12.37 19.84
CA LYS A 93 12.64 -13.03 18.62
C LYS A 93 12.96 -14.51 18.84
N ASP A 94 13.66 -14.82 19.93
CA ASP A 94 14.09 -16.20 20.26
C ASP A 94 13.08 -16.96 21.15
N HIS A 95 11.87 -16.42 21.34
CA HIS A 95 10.84 -16.96 22.22
C HIS A 95 9.50 -17.11 21.48
N PRO A 96 9.34 -18.12 20.61
CA PRO A 96 8.22 -18.20 19.66
C PRO A 96 6.84 -18.17 20.33
N LYS A 97 6.67 -18.85 21.46
CA LYS A 97 5.41 -18.82 22.23
C LYS A 97 5.06 -17.42 22.76
N LYS A 98 6.06 -16.69 23.29
CA LYS A 98 5.86 -15.31 23.77
C LYS A 98 5.58 -14.35 22.61
N LEU A 99 6.26 -14.54 21.48
CA LEU A 99 6.04 -13.75 20.28
C LEU A 99 4.63 -13.97 19.71
N GLN A 100 4.16 -15.22 19.65
CA GLN A 100 2.81 -15.54 19.21
C GLN A 100 1.75 -14.90 20.11
N GLN A 101 1.91 -15.03 21.43
CA GLN A 101 1.00 -14.43 22.39
C GLN A 101 0.99 -12.90 22.27
N TRP A 102 2.16 -12.27 22.16
CA TRP A 102 2.29 -10.83 21.92
C TRP A 102 1.55 -10.41 20.64
N ASN A 103 1.83 -11.08 19.51
CA ASN A 103 1.20 -10.76 18.24
C ASN A 103 -0.33 -10.89 18.32
N HIS A 104 -0.85 -11.90 19.01
CA HIS A 104 -2.29 -12.10 19.16
C HIS A 104 -2.95 -10.95 19.94
N GLU A 105 -2.43 -10.60 21.12
CA GLU A 105 -3.00 -9.51 21.92
C GLU A 105 -2.79 -8.13 21.27
N PHE A 106 -1.60 -7.89 20.73
CA PHE A 106 -1.29 -6.65 20.03
C PHE A 106 -2.19 -6.44 18.81
N THR A 107 -2.48 -7.50 18.03
CA THR A 107 -3.39 -7.39 16.88
C THR A 107 -4.81 -6.98 17.30
N LYS A 108 -5.32 -7.48 18.43
CA LYS A 108 -6.62 -7.05 18.95
C LYS A 108 -6.62 -5.57 19.33
N GLU A 109 -5.56 -5.11 19.98
CA GLU A 109 -5.38 -3.70 20.36
C GLU A 109 -5.36 -2.80 19.12
N VAL A 110 -4.56 -3.17 18.11
CA VAL A 110 -4.46 -2.45 16.83
C VAL A 110 -5.83 -2.29 16.17
N PHE A 111 -6.60 -3.36 16.04
CA PHE A 111 -7.92 -3.28 15.40
C PHE A 111 -8.96 -2.57 16.26
N THR A 112 -8.85 -2.63 17.57
CA THR A 112 -9.70 -1.87 18.49
C THR A 112 -9.44 -0.37 18.33
N LYS A 113 -8.17 0.07 18.40
CA LYS A 113 -7.81 1.48 18.18
C LYS A 113 -8.16 1.95 16.78
N LEU A 114 -7.98 1.10 15.77
CA LEU A 114 -8.37 1.44 14.40
C LEU A 114 -9.86 1.72 14.31
N ARG A 115 -10.70 0.82 14.84
CA ARG A 115 -12.16 0.94 14.77
C ARG A 115 -12.69 2.13 15.57
N GLU A 116 -12.19 2.33 16.77
CA GLU A 116 -12.75 3.32 17.72
C GLU A 116 -12.10 4.70 17.60
N GLU A 117 -10.81 4.78 17.21
CA GLU A 117 -10.03 6.03 17.20
C GLU A 117 -9.47 6.39 15.81
N LYS A 118 -9.71 5.56 14.79
CA LYS A 118 -9.11 5.70 13.44
C LYS A 118 -7.58 5.87 13.51
N THR A 119 -6.95 5.09 14.39
CA THR A 119 -5.51 5.19 14.68
C THR A 119 -4.88 3.79 14.63
N THR A 120 -3.76 3.64 13.91
CA THR A 120 -3.14 2.32 13.66
C THR A 120 -1.66 2.42 13.25
N LEU A 121 -0.97 1.28 13.13
CA LEU A 121 0.27 1.12 12.37
C LEU A 121 0.01 0.56 10.96
N CYS A 122 1.09 0.32 10.19
CA CYS A 122 1.06 -0.19 8.82
C CYS A 122 0.14 -1.40 8.60
N THR A 123 0.09 -2.35 9.53
CA THR A 123 -0.79 -3.53 9.43
C THR A 123 -2.27 -3.16 9.32
N GLY A 124 -2.75 -2.18 10.11
CA GLY A 124 -4.16 -1.78 10.05
C GLY A 124 -4.48 -0.90 8.85
N TYR A 125 -3.53 -0.08 8.37
CA TYR A 125 -3.67 0.59 7.07
C TYR A 125 -3.84 -0.43 5.95
N ALA A 126 -2.92 -1.40 5.88
CA ALA A 126 -2.92 -2.39 4.82
C ALA A 126 -4.18 -3.28 4.85
N TYR A 127 -4.67 -3.59 6.05
CA TYR A 127 -5.96 -4.24 6.24
C TYR A 127 -7.12 -3.42 5.69
N LEU A 128 -7.24 -2.14 6.06
CA LEU A 128 -8.37 -1.31 5.58
C LEU A 128 -8.38 -1.15 4.07
N VAL A 129 -7.23 -0.94 3.45
CA VAL A 129 -7.11 -0.86 1.98
C VAL A 129 -7.62 -2.16 1.37
N LYS A 130 -7.14 -3.31 1.84
CA LYS A 130 -7.55 -4.62 1.33
C LYS A 130 -9.04 -4.87 1.51
N GLU A 131 -9.58 -4.67 2.71
CA GLU A 131 -10.98 -4.96 3.00
C GLU A 131 -11.93 -4.05 2.21
N LEU A 132 -11.68 -2.74 2.18
CA LEU A 132 -12.52 -1.81 1.43
C LEU A 132 -12.44 -2.07 -0.08
N ALA A 133 -11.27 -2.39 -0.62
CA ALA A 133 -11.10 -2.76 -2.03
C ALA A 133 -11.84 -4.07 -2.37
N ASN A 134 -11.68 -5.11 -1.56
CA ASN A 134 -12.33 -6.40 -1.77
C ASN A 134 -13.87 -6.29 -1.69
N LEU A 135 -14.39 -5.47 -0.77
CA LEU A 135 -15.83 -5.21 -0.65
C LEU A 135 -16.46 -4.59 -1.90
N VAL A 136 -15.66 -3.93 -2.75
CA VAL A 136 -16.10 -3.32 -4.00
C VAL A 136 -15.72 -4.14 -5.25
N GLY A 137 -15.18 -5.34 -5.04
CA GLY A 137 -14.80 -6.29 -6.09
C GLY A 137 -13.40 -6.11 -6.67
N LEU A 138 -12.55 -5.31 -6.04
CA LEU A 138 -11.16 -5.10 -6.47
C LEU A 138 -10.25 -6.07 -5.72
N GLU A 139 -9.54 -6.94 -6.46
CA GLU A 139 -8.58 -7.86 -5.85
C GLU A 139 -7.43 -7.07 -5.20
N CYS A 140 -7.29 -7.14 -3.88
CA CYS A 140 -6.22 -6.48 -3.15
C CYS A 140 -5.56 -7.42 -2.15
N GLU A 141 -4.23 -7.41 -2.13
CA GLU A 141 -3.42 -8.24 -1.25
C GLU A 141 -2.53 -7.40 -0.34
N ILE A 142 -2.33 -7.90 0.88
CA ILE A 142 -1.37 -7.32 1.82
C ILE A 142 -0.01 -7.93 1.52
N VAL A 143 0.99 -7.08 1.38
CA VAL A 143 2.38 -7.47 1.20
C VAL A 143 3.13 -7.17 2.48
N HIS A 144 3.74 -8.20 3.06
CA HIS A 144 4.63 -8.07 4.20
C HIS A 144 6.08 -7.98 3.73
N GLY A 145 6.87 -7.13 4.38
CA GLY A 145 8.25 -6.96 4.00
C GLY A 145 9.01 -5.97 4.86
N TYR A 146 9.99 -5.35 4.24
CA TYR A 146 10.93 -4.43 4.85
C TYR A 146 10.72 -3.04 4.26
N GLY A 147 10.57 -2.04 5.13
CA GLY A 147 10.45 -0.63 4.76
C GLY A 147 11.58 0.19 5.39
N THR A 148 12.21 1.09 4.62
CA THR A 148 13.24 2.01 5.13
C THR A 148 12.98 3.45 4.68
N MET A 149 12.70 4.35 5.61
CA MET A 149 12.53 5.79 5.33
C MET A 149 13.87 6.58 5.21
N ASN A 150 15.01 5.88 5.14
CA ASN A 150 16.43 6.31 5.17
C ASN A 150 17.19 6.13 6.50
N VAL A 151 18.53 6.04 6.37
CA VAL A 151 19.66 5.71 7.28
C VAL A 151 19.94 4.24 7.61
N MET A 152 18.95 3.36 7.69
CA MET A 152 19.23 1.91 7.80
C MET A 152 19.18 1.28 6.41
N LYS A 153 20.28 0.65 5.98
CA LYS A 153 20.27 -0.18 4.77
C LYS A 153 19.24 -1.29 4.97
N LEU A 154 18.40 -1.53 3.97
CA LEU A 154 17.39 -2.60 3.93
C LEU A 154 17.96 -3.98 4.33
N ASN A 155 19.24 -4.21 4.04
CA ASN A 155 20.00 -5.42 4.36
C ASN A 155 20.32 -5.62 5.85
N ASN A 156 20.07 -4.63 6.71
CA ASN A 156 20.35 -4.69 8.15
C ASN A 156 19.11 -5.01 8.99
N LEU A 157 17.97 -5.30 8.34
CA LEU A 157 16.73 -5.65 9.02
C LEU A 157 16.57 -7.17 9.09
N ASP A 158 16.66 -7.72 10.31
CA ASP A 158 16.48 -9.15 10.57
C ASP A 158 15.00 -9.59 10.58
N ILE A 159 14.08 -8.63 10.76
CA ILE A 159 12.67 -8.89 11.01
C ILE A 159 11.85 -7.97 10.10
N PRO A 160 10.91 -8.50 9.30
CA PRO A 160 9.98 -7.70 8.50
C PRO A 160 9.27 -6.67 9.38
N ASN A 161 9.37 -5.40 9.03
CA ASN A 161 8.93 -4.27 9.84
C ASN A 161 7.79 -3.47 9.19
N HIS A 162 7.42 -3.79 7.95
CA HIS A 162 6.44 -3.01 7.21
C HIS A 162 5.41 -3.87 6.48
N SER A 163 4.26 -3.27 6.17
CA SER A 163 3.18 -3.89 5.40
C SER A 163 2.46 -2.85 4.57
N TRP A 164 2.22 -3.19 3.30
CA TRP A 164 1.57 -2.33 2.31
C TRP A 164 0.64 -3.16 1.43
N ASN A 165 0.14 -2.62 0.33
CA ASN A 165 -0.79 -3.32 -0.54
C ASN A 165 -0.33 -3.41 -1.98
N VAL A 166 -0.80 -4.47 -2.63
CA VAL A 166 -0.94 -4.51 -4.09
C VAL A 166 -2.42 -4.60 -4.44
N VAL A 167 -2.84 -3.92 -5.49
CA VAL A 167 -4.20 -3.95 -6.01
C VAL A 167 -4.17 -4.32 -7.48
N LYS A 168 -5.13 -5.15 -7.91
CA LYS A 168 -5.28 -5.49 -9.32
C LYS A 168 -6.32 -4.58 -9.96
N LEU A 169 -5.92 -3.83 -10.97
CA LEU A 169 -6.78 -2.91 -11.72
C LEU A 169 -6.67 -3.27 -13.20
N ASN A 170 -7.80 -3.46 -13.89
CA ASN A 170 -7.81 -3.84 -15.31
C ASN A 170 -6.91 -5.05 -15.66
N GLY A 171 -6.75 -5.99 -14.73
CA GLY A 171 -5.92 -7.19 -14.92
C GLY A 171 -4.45 -7.07 -14.50
N THR A 172 -3.96 -5.86 -14.21
CA THR A 172 -2.57 -5.57 -13.85
C THR A 172 -2.44 -5.30 -12.34
N TRP A 173 -1.36 -5.76 -11.71
CA TRP A 173 -1.07 -5.48 -10.29
C TRP A 173 -0.31 -4.17 -10.13
N TYR A 174 -0.71 -3.37 -9.13
CA TYR A 174 -0.13 -2.07 -8.80
C TYR A 174 0.23 -1.98 -7.33
N LEU A 175 1.31 -1.27 -7.00
CA LEU A 175 1.82 -1.09 -5.63
C LEU A 175 1.26 0.17 -4.99
N CYS A 176 0.93 0.10 -3.70
CA CYS A 176 0.60 1.30 -2.93
C CYS A 176 0.90 1.14 -1.44
N ASP A 177 1.14 2.26 -0.75
CA ASP A 177 1.34 2.29 0.70
C ASP A 177 0.61 3.46 1.37
N ALA A 178 -0.58 3.17 1.88
CA ALA A 178 -1.39 4.15 2.59
C ALA A 178 -0.70 4.66 3.86
N THR A 179 0.18 3.89 4.50
CA THR A 179 0.87 4.31 5.72
C THR A 179 1.75 5.51 5.45
N TRP A 180 2.62 5.41 4.44
CA TRP A 180 3.56 6.48 4.08
C TRP A 180 2.90 7.58 3.26
N SER A 181 1.79 7.29 2.56
CA SER A 181 0.96 8.34 1.95
C SER A 181 0.22 9.21 2.97
N SER A 182 -0.07 8.76 4.19
CA SER A 182 -1.02 9.46 5.07
C SER A 182 -0.47 10.73 5.71
N GLY A 183 0.82 10.75 6.04
CA GLY A 183 1.41 11.90 6.72
C GLY A 183 2.74 11.64 7.37
N THR A 184 3.17 12.61 8.18
CA THR A 184 4.48 12.64 8.82
C THR A 184 4.35 12.54 10.33
N ILE A 185 5.42 12.07 10.98
CA ILE A 185 5.49 11.92 12.43
C ILE A 185 6.61 12.83 12.93
N ASP A 186 6.28 13.68 13.89
CA ASP A 186 7.28 14.44 14.63
C ASP A 186 7.99 13.49 15.60
N MET A 187 9.24 13.16 15.30
CA MET A 187 10.03 12.21 16.11
C MET A 187 10.36 12.72 17.52
N SER A 188 10.18 14.00 17.81
CA SER A 188 10.43 14.57 19.15
C SER A 188 9.33 14.26 20.16
N ASN A 189 8.09 14.09 19.68
CA ASN A 189 6.90 13.93 20.53
C ASN A 189 5.93 12.85 20.00
N TYR A 190 6.30 12.16 18.92
CA TYR A 190 5.54 11.11 18.23
C TYR A 190 4.15 11.54 17.75
N ARG A 191 3.93 12.84 17.55
CA ARG A 191 2.68 13.37 17.02
C ARG A 191 2.61 13.17 15.51
N PHE A 192 1.56 12.50 15.07
CA PHE A 192 1.21 12.37 13.66
C PHE A 192 0.53 13.63 13.12
N THR A 193 0.93 14.05 11.92
CA THR A 193 0.30 15.14 11.17
C THR A 193 -0.06 14.63 9.78
N PHE A 194 -1.32 14.80 9.37
CA PHE A 194 -1.73 14.52 8.00
C PHE A 194 -0.94 15.39 7.03
N SER A 195 -0.33 14.74 6.05
CA SER A 195 0.45 15.38 5.00
C SER A 195 0.46 14.42 3.82
N PHE A 196 -0.63 14.41 3.07
CA PHE A 196 -0.85 13.41 2.03
C PHE A 196 0.27 13.43 0.99
N ASP A 197 0.91 12.27 0.78
CA ASP A 197 1.92 12.06 -0.25
C ASP A 197 1.39 11.08 -1.30
N ASP A 198 1.14 11.61 -2.48
CA ASP A 198 0.57 10.91 -3.61
C ASP A 198 1.57 9.98 -4.33
N THR A 199 2.86 10.06 -3.98
CA THR A 199 3.92 9.29 -4.63
C THR A 199 3.84 7.79 -4.32
N PHE A 200 3.23 7.41 -3.20
CA PHE A 200 3.00 6.01 -2.81
C PHE A 200 1.68 5.42 -3.33
N PHE A 201 0.96 6.12 -4.22
CA PHE A 201 -0.24 5.61 -4.88
C PHE A 201 0.08 5.12 -6.30
N LEU A 202 -0.08 3.81 -6.55
CA LEU A 202 0.20 3.16 -7.84
C LEU A 202 1.64 3.43 -8.32
N THR A 203 2.59 3.31 -7.40
CA THR A 203 4.00 3.66 -7.62
C THR A 203 4.69 2.64 -8.50
N GLU A 204 5.55 3.13 -9.41
CA GLU A 204 6.39 2.25 -10.23
C GLU A 204 7.18 1.24 -9.41
N PRO A 205 7.26 -0.05 -9.84
CA PRO A 205 8.00 -1.08 -9.12
C PRO A 205 9.43 -0.69 -8.78
N SER A 206 10.15 -0.09 -9.75
CA SER A 206 11.55 0.32 -9.59
C SER A 206 11.72 1.45 -8.58
N GLU A 207 10.76 2.37 -8.49
CA GLU A 207 10.76 3.45 -7.51
C GLU A 207 10.36 2.95 -6.13
N PHE A 208 9.31 2.13 -6.05
CA PHE A 208 8.83 1.53 -4.81
C PHE A 208 9.88 0.61 -4.19
N ALA A 209 10.64 -0.13 -5.00
CA ALA A 209 11.71 -1.03 -4.55
C ALA A 209 12.91 -0.32 -3.88
N LYS A 210 13.04 1.01 -4.03
CA LYS A 210 14.12 1.78 -3.38
C LYS A 210 14.01 1.76 -1.86
N ASN A 211 12.79 1.67 -1.34
CA ASN A 211 12.50 1.74 0.09
C ASN A 211 11.58 0.63 0.59
N HIS A 212 11.06 -0.23 -0.30
CA HIS A 212 10.28 -1.42 0.04
C HIS A 212 10.88 -2.70 -0.54
N LYS A 213 11.07 -3.72 0.30
CA LYS A 213 11.42 -5.07 -0.15
C LYS A 213 10.43 -6.10 0.39
N PRO A 214 9.67 -6.80 -0.46
CA PRO A 214 8.71 -7.80 -0.01
C PRO A 214 9.42 -9.04 0.53
N LEU A 215 8.72 -9.81 1.38
CA LEU A 215 9.13 -11.15 1.75
C LEU A 215 9.02 -12.16 0.59
N ASP A 216 7.97 -12.01 -0.21
CA ASP A 216 7.75 -12.80 -1.43
C ASP A 216 8.11 -11.91 -2.64
N GLU A 217 9.22 -12.24 -3.29
CA GLU A 217 9.79 -11.46 -4.40
C GLU A 217 8.81 -11.27 -5.58
N LYS A 218 7.78 -12.11 -5.71
CA LYS A 218 6.75 -11.90 -6.75
C LYS A 218 6.03 -10.56 -6.58
N TRP A 219 5.91 -10.07 -5.35
CA TRP A 219 5.25 -8.80 -5.04
C TRP A 219 6.16 -7.58 -5.21
N SER A 220 7.41 -7.78 -5.66
CA SER A 220 8.26 -6.65 -6.08
C SER A 220 7.74 -6.03 -7.38
N LEU A 221 7.05 -6.82 -8.21
CA LEU A 221 6.59 -6.46 -9.55
C LEU A 221 7.71 -5.96 -10.49
N LEU A 222 8.98 -6.20 -10.14
CA LEU A 222 10.14 -5.77 -10.93
C LEU A 222 10.33 -6.62 -12.21
N ILE A 223 9.82 -7.85 -12.19
CA ILE A 223 9.81 -8.74 -13.34
C ILE A 223 8.33 -8.93 -13.72
N PRO A 224 7.91 -8.59 -14.95
CA PRO A 224 6.56 -8.86 -15.40
C PRO A 224 6.27 -10.35 -15.22
N SER A 225 5.17 -10.67 -14.53
CA SER A 225 4.66 -12.04 -14.46
C SER A 225 4.56 -12.56 -15.89
N VAL A 226 5.39 -13.53 -16.27
CA VAL A 226 5.22 -14.22 -17.55
C VAL A 226 3.88 -14.93 -17.45
N VAL A 227 2.85 -14.34 -18.03
CA VAL A 227 1.56 -14.99 -18.21
C VAL A 227 1.81 -16.12 -19.20
N THR A 228 2.15 -17.29 -18.68
CA THR A 228 2.09 -18.52 -19.46
C THR A 228 0.62 -18.84 -19.62
N ASN A 229 0.04 -18.44 -20.75
CA ASN A 229 -1.22 -19.01 -21.21
C ASN A 229 -0.99 -20.53 -21.33
N LYS A 230 -1.58 -21.30 -20.41
CA LYS A 230 -1.75 -22.74 -20.56
C LYS A 230 -2.99 -23.01 -21.38
#